data_AF-A0A8N1S4G7-F1
#
_entry.id   AF-A0A8N1S4G7-F1
#
_cell.length_a   1.000
_cell.length_b   1.000
_cell.length_c   1.000
_cell.angle_alpha   90.00
_cell.angle_beta   90.00
_cell.angle_gamma   90.00
#
_symmetry.space_group_name_H-M   'P 1'
#
loop_
_entity.id
_entity.type
_entity.pdbx_description
1 polymer ?
#
loop_
_entity_poly.entity_id
_entity_poly.type
_entity_poly.pdbx_seq_one_letter_code
_entity_poly.pdbx_strand_id
1 'polypeptide(L)'
;EPIFDDRIVKIETHAYNPFANTTFGYSDEIRIPIQQQDLYTLPYESFLYIEGKLTKNRVVEGSDVVLGNNFVAFLFDEIRYELDGVEIDHNRNVGVTST
;
A
#
# COMPACT_ATOMS: atom_id res chain seq x y z
N GLU A 1 -18.12 -32.95 -0.73
CA GLU A 1 -17.85 -31.52 -0.85
C GLU A 1 -16.56 -31.33 -1.62
N PRO A 2 -16.42 -30.28 -2.45
CA PRO A 2 -15.11 -29.92 -3.00
C PRO A 2 -14.18 -29.51 -1.85
N ILE A 3 -12.94 -29.99 -1.90
CA ILE A 3 -11.87 -29.59 -0.97
C ILE A 3 -11.05 -28.55 -1.71
N PHE A 4 -11.08 -27.31 -1.22
CA PHE A 4 -10.22 -26.24 -1.72
C PHE A 4 -8.85 -26.35 -1.05
N ASP A 5 -7.79 -26.26 -1.85
CA ASP A 5 -6.40 -26.28 -1.38
C ASP A 5 -5.89 -24.84 -1.29
N ASP A 6 -5.82 -24.31 -0.06
CA ASP A 6 -5.40 -22.93 0.22
C ASP A 6 -3.88 -22.79 0.42
N ARG A 7 -3.09 -23.76 -0.02
CA ARG A 7 -1.63 -23.71 0.12
C ARG A 7 -1.02 -22.68 -0.84
N ILE A 8 -0.28 -21.72 -0.29
CA ILE A 8 0.53 -20.78 -1.09
C ILE A 8 1.61 -21.56 -1.84
N VAL A 9 1.45 -21.69 -3.16
CA VAL A 9 2.42 -22.39 -4.03
C VAL A 9 3.55 -21.49 -4.52
N LYS A 10 3.33 -20.16 -4.55
CA LYS A 10 4.31 -19.18 -5.06
C LYS A 10 3.97 -17.76 -4.57
N ILE A 11 5.00 -17.00 -4.19
CA ILE A 11 4.92 -15.56 -3.94
C ILE A 11 5.79 -14.88 -4.99
N GLU A 12 5.25 -13.88 -5.67
CA GLU A 12 5.97 -13.07 -6.65
C GLU A 12 5.96 -11.60 -6.24
N THR A 13 7.06 -10.89 -6.52
CA THR A 13 7.16 -9.45 -6.28
C THR A 13 7.25 -8.75 -7.63
N HIS A 14 6.29 -7.86 -7.88
CA HIS A 14 6.25 -7.05 -9.10
C HIS A 14 6.52 -5.58 -8.74
N ALA A 15 7.45 -4.95 -9.45
CA ALA A 15 7.68 -3.52 -9.34
C ALA A 15 6.76 -2.77 -10.30
N TYR A 16 6.00 -1.83 -9.77
CA TYR A 16 5.13 -0.94 -10.55
C TYR A 16 5.62 0.50 -10.40
N ASN A 17 5.63 1.25 -11.50
CA ASN A 17 5.89 2.68 -11.44
C ASN A 17 4.57 3.43 -11.22
N PRO A 18 4.50 4.35 -10.26
CA PRO A 18 3.31 5.17 -10.08
C PRO A 18 2.95 5.97 -11.33
N PHE A 19 1.65 6.11 -11.58
CA PHE A 19 1.10 6.90 -12.67
C PHE A 19 0.94 8.37 -12.25
N ALA A 20 1.21 9.27 -13.19
CA ALA A 20 0.95 10.71 -13.18
C ALA A 20 1.70 11.60 -12.15
N ASN A 21 2.13 11.11 -10.98
CA ASN A 21 2.89 11.93 -10.02
C ASN A 21 4.31 11.39 -9.80
N THR A 22 5.32 12.22 -10.09
CA THR A 22 6.73 11.93 -9.79
C THR A 22 7.13 12.39 -8.39
N THR A 23 6.22 13.03 -7.66
CA THR A 23 6.42 13.51 -6.29
C THR A 23 5.63 12.67 -5.29
N PHE A 24 6.13 12.61 -4.06
CA PHE A 24 5.50 11.96 -2.91
C PHE A 24 5.29 12.99 -1.79
N GLY A 25 4.72 14.14 -2.15
CA GLY A 25 4.44 15.25 -1.25
C GLY A 25 3.15 15.05 -0.45
N TYR A 26 2.85 16.03 0.41
CA TYR A 26 1.60 16.03 1.16
C TYR A 26 0.40 16.22 0.24
N SER A 27 -0.63 15.39 0.42
CA SER A 27 -1.86 15.38 -0.40
C SER A 27 -1.65 14.92 -1.85
N ASP A 28 -0.47 14.40 -2.19
CA ASP A 28 -0.26 13.77 -3.49
C ASP A 28 -1.00 12.43 -3.52
N GLU A 29 -1.61 12.14 -4.66
CA GLU A 29 -2.19 10.83 -4.93
C GLU A 29 -1.15 9.93 -5.61
N ILE A 30 -0.97 8.72 -5.08
CA ILE A 30 -0.14 7.68 -5.70
C ILE A 30 -1.08 6.69 -6.37
N ARG A 31 -1.02 6.58 -7.70
CA ARG A 31 -1.81 5.61 -8.47
C ARG A 31 -0.92 4.50 -8.99
N ILE A 32 -1.22 3.25 -8.68
CA ILE A 32 -0.46 2.08 -9.14
C ILE A 32 -1.30 1.33 -10.19
N PRO A 33 -1.11 1.59 -11.50
CA PRO A 33 -1.87 0.89 -12.52
C PRO A 33 -1.34 -0.53 -12.69
N ILE A 34 -2.20 -1.52 -12.52
CA ILE A 34 -1.90 -2.93 -12.83
C ILE A 34 -2.56 -3.24 -14.19
N GLN A 35 -1.78 -3.12 -15.27
CA GLN A 35 -2.25 -3.41 -16.63
C GLN A 35 -1.69 -4.77 -17.08
N GLN A 36 -2.37 -5.86 -16.73
CA GLN A 36 -2.03 -7.19 -17.24
C GLN A 36 -3.29 -7.92 -17.67
N GLN A 37 -3.42 -8.15 -18.98
CA GLN A 37 -4.60 -8.75 -19.60
C GLN A 37 -4.71 -10.26 -19.33
N ASP A 38 -3.59 -10.89 -18.95
CA ASP A 38 -3.49 -12.35 -18.73
C ASP A 38 -3.32 -12.73 -17.25
N LEU A 39 -3.34 -11.77 -16.32
CA LEU A 39 -3.14 -12.02 -14.89
C LEU A 39 -4.41 -11.75 -14.09
N TYR A 40 -5.01 -12.83 -13.57
CA TYR A 40 -6.00 -12.72 -12.50
C TYR A 40 -5.24 -12.66 -11.17
N THR A 41 -5.22 -11.49 -10.55
CA THR A 41 -4.72 -11.33 -9.18
C THR A 41 -5.84 -11.59 -8.18
N LEU A 42 -5.49 -12.16 -7.03
CA LEU A 42 -6.39 -12.28 -5.89
C LEU A 42 -6.09 -11.13 -4.93
N PRO A 43 -6.83 -10.00 -4.97
CA PRO A 43 -6.43 -8.78 -4.27
C PRO A 43 -6.41 -8.94 -2.75
N TYR A 44 -7.30 -9.80 -2.22
CA TYR A 44 -7.42 -10.09 -0.79
C TYR A 44 -6.11 -10.66 -0.18
N GLU A 45 -5.30 -11.33 -1.00
CA GLU A 45 -4.03 -11.96 -0.57
C GLU A 45 -2.81 -11.22 -1.14
N SER A 46 -3.00 -10.00 -1.65
CA SER A 46 -1.94 -9.16 -2.18
C SER A 46 -1.44 -8.17 -1.12
N PHE A 47 -0.17 -7.77 -1.23
CA PHE A 47 0.48 -6.83 -0.31
C PHE A 47 1.18 -5.71 -1.06
N LEU A 48 1.18 -4.50 -0.50
CA LEU A 48 2.02 -3.41 -0.94
C LEU A 48 3.34 -3.42 -0.15
N TYR A 49 4.45 -3.54 -0.86
CA TYR A 49 5.79 -3.36 -0.29
C TYR A 49 6.19 -1.89 -0.35
N ILE A 50 6.44 -1.27 0.81
CA ILE A 50 6.76 0.16 0.92
C ILE A 50 8.16 0.29 1.52
N GLU A 51 9.03 1.00 0.79
CA GLU A 51 10.39 1.33 1.21
C GLU A 51 10.56 2.85 1.28
N GLY A 52 11.27 3.33 2.30
CA GLY A 52 11.50 4.75 2.49
C GLY A 52 12.60 5.04 3.50
N LYS A 53 13.02 6.31 3.56
CA LYS A 53 14.05 6.80 4.48
C LYS A 53 13.42 7.70 5.53
N LEU A 54 13.58 7.34 6.80
CA LEU A 54 13.23 8.20 7.93
C LEU A 54 14.35 9.23 8.18
N THR A 55 14.00 10.51 8.23
CA THR A 55 14.92 11.61 8.54
C THR A 55 14.38 12.48 9.67
N LYS A 56 15.26 13.01 10.51
CA LYS A 56 14.90 13.99 11.56
C LYS A 56 15.06 15.40 11.01
N ASN A 57 14.00 16.20 11.00
CA ASN A 57 14.07 17.60 10.58
C ASN A 57 14.79 18.49 11.61
N ARG A 58 14.86 18.04 12.87
CA ARG A 58 15.62 18.68 13.95
C ARG A 58 16.28 17.60 14.79
N VAL A 59 17.58 17.73 15.02
CA VAL A 59 18.29 16.87 15.98
C VAL A 59 18.07 17.46 17.36
N VAL A 60 17.38 16.71 18.22
CA VAL A 60 17.30 17.01 19.65
C VAL A 60 18.18 15.98 20.35
N GLU A 61 19.20 16.45 21.05
CA GLU A 61 20.17 15.61 21.74
C GLU A 61 19.45 14.75 22.79
N GLY A 62 19.74 13.44 22.79
CA GLY A 62 19.05 12.46 23.65
C GLY A 62 17.63 12.07 23.23
N SER A 63 17.15 12.49 22.05
CA SER A 63 15.86 12.07 21.52
C SER A 63 15.96 10.93 20.49
N ASP A 64 15.15 9.89 20.69
CA ASP A 64 14.94 8.83 19.72
C ASP A 64 13.61 8.98 19.00
N VAL A 65 13.56 8.44 17.77
CA VAL A 65 12.32 8.35 17.01
C VAL A 65 11.94 6.88 16.95
N VAL A 66 10.76 6.57 17.45
CA VAL A 66 10.18 5.24 17.40
C VAL A 66 9.01 5.28 16.43
N LEU A 67 8.99 4.37 15.47
CA LEU A 67 7.84 4.20 14.59
C LEU A 67 6.74 3.49 15.37
N GLY A 68 5.55 4.08 15.40
CA GLY A 68 4.36 3.46 15.99
C GLY A 68 3.89 2.25 15.17
N ASN A 69 2.97 1.48 15.75
CA ASN A 69 2.27 0.44 14.99
C ASN A 69 1.56 1.08 13.79
N ASN A 70 1.62 0.40 12.64
CA ASN A 70 0.96 0.79 11.40
C ASN A 70 1.32 2.20 10.88
N PHE A 71 2.55 2.68 11.15
CA PHE A 71 2.96 4.05 10.81
C PHE A 71 2.76 4.40 9.32
N VAL A 72 2.91 3.41 8.43
CA VAL A 72 2.77 3.60 6.98
C VAL A 72 1.34 3.93 6.62
N ALA A 73 0.35 3.25 7.20
CA ALA A 73 -1.06 3.55 6.95
C ALA A 73 -1.46 4.96 7.43
N PHE A 74 -0.80 5.48 8.48
CA PHE A 74 -0.99 6.87 8.91
C PHE A 74 -0.44 7.93 7.94
N LEU A 75 0.35 7.53 6.92
CA LEU A 75 0.80 8.45 5.88
C LEU A 75 -0.29 8.75 4.84
N PHE A 76 -1.36 7.95 4.80
CA PHE A 76 -2.41 8.04 3.78
C PHE A 76 -3.76 8.42 4.42
N ASP A 77 -4.43 9.46 3.89
CA ASP A 77 -5.81 9.78 4.28
C ASP A 77 -6.78 8.73 3.71
N GLU A 78 -6.46 8.18 2.54
CA GLU A 78 -7.35 7.32 1.77
C GLU A 78 -6.56 6.28 0.96
N ILE A 79 -7.09 5.07 0.88
CA ILE A 79 -6.70 4.04 -0.09
C ILE A 79 -7.96 3.54 -0.79
N ARG A 80 -7.87 3.39 -2.11
CA ARG A 80 -8.93 2.88 -2.97
C ARG A 80 -8.42 1.75 -3.84
N TYR A 81 -9.26 0.74 -4.04
CA TYR A 81 -9.05 -0.29 -5.04
C TYR A 81 -10.08 -0.10 -6.16
N GLU A 82 -9.58 0.11 -7.37
CA GLU A 82 -10.40 0.31 -8.56
C GLU A 82 -10.17 -0.83 -9.57
N LEU A 83 -11.25 -1.37 -10.11
CA LEU A 83 -11.23 -2.33 -11.22
C LEU A 83 -11.91 -1.68 -12.43
N ASP A 84 -11.19 -1.52 -13.53
CA ASP A 84 -11.66 -0.83 -14.74
C ASP A 84 -12.25 0.57 -14.47
N GLY A 85 -11.66 1.30 -13.51
CA GLY A 85 -12.09 2.64 -13.11
C GLY A 85 -13.35 2.66 -12.22
N VAL A 86 -13.83 1.49 -11.78
CA VAL A 86 -14.92 1.37 -10.80
C VAL A 86 -14.31 1.07 -9.43
N GLU A 87 -14.67 1.87 -8.42
CA GLU A 87 -14.28 1.62 -7.03
C GLU A 87 -14.92 0.32 -6.54
N ILE A 88 -14.07 -0.61 -6.07
CA ILE A 88 -14.46 -1.90 -5.52
C ILE A 88 -14.34 -1.88 -4.00
N ASP A 89 -13.34 -1.18 -3.47
CA ASP A 89 -13.13 -1.00 -2.04
C ASP A 89 -12.52 0.38 -1.76
N HIS A 90 -12.85 0.93 -0.59
CA HIS A 90 -12.46 2.26 -0.16
C HIS A 90 -12.28 2.28 1.35
N ASN A 91 -11.13 2.79 1.79
CA ASN A 91 -10.87 3.00 3.20
C ASN A 91 -10.30 4.40 3.44
N ARG A 92 -10.88 5.10 4.41
CA ARG A 92 -10.49 6.44 4.83
C ARG A 92 -9.99 6.44 6.26
N ASN A 93 -9.04 7.33 6.56
CA ASN A 93 -8.27 7.35 7.80
C ASN A 93 -7.57 6.01 8.03
N VAL A 94 -6.84 5.56 7.01
CA VAL A 94 -6.33 4.19 6.90
C VAL A 94 -5.62 3.74 8.18
N GLY A 95 -4.75 4.58 8.75
CA GLY A 95 -4.02 4.25 9.99
C GLY A 95 -4.91 3.98 11.22
N VAL A 96 -6.16 4.45 11.24
CA VAL A 96 -7.10 4.26 12.36
C VAL A 96 -8.01 3.05 12.13
N THR A 97 -8.42 2.83 10.88
CA THR A 97 -9.40 1.82 10.50
C THR A 97 -8.79 0.48 10.12
N SER A 98 -7.46 0.41 9.99
CA SER A 98 -6.70 -0.83 9.79
C SER A 98 -5.90 -1.18 11.05
N THR A 99 -6.12 -2.39 11.58
CA THR A 99 -5.51 -2.92 12.82
C THR A 99 -4.67 -4.16 12.54
#